data_AF-A0A496AVS8-F1
#
_entry.id   AF-A0A496AVS8-F1
#
_cell.length_a   1.000
_cell.length_b   1.000
_cell.length_c   1.000
_cell.angle_alpha   90.00
_cell.angle_beta   90.00
_cell.angle_gamma   90.00
#
_symmetry.space_group_name_H-M   'P 1'
#
loop_
_entity.id
_entity.type
_entity.pdbx_description
1 polymer ?
#
loop_
_entity_poly.entity_id
_entity_poly.type
_entity_poly.pdbx_seq_one_letter_code
_entity_poly.pdbx_strand_id
1 'polypeptide(L)'
;MEQIKTVDIHDKVFEETYTAHIQRNGANWLGQIPDVPKVKCEAPTEAILLKTLEKKLHEALVAEEEAWEKKFEEDVKAGRLDHLAEKAIKNYREGKYRSISHLPTTLLSEVSTGA
;
A
#
# COMPACT_ATOMS: atom_id res chain seq x y z
N MET A 1 -4.94 7.17 -30.01
CA MET A 1 -4.54 6.96 -28.61
C MET A 1 -4.17 5.50 -28.49
N GLU A 2 -2.92 5.18 -28.13
CA GLU A 2 -2.54 3.79 -27.90
C GLU A 2 -3.35 3.25 -26.72
N GLN A 3 -3.87 2.02 -26.85
CA GLN A 3 -4.70 1.42 -25.82
C GLN A 3 -3.84 1.07 -24.60
N ILE A 4 -4.26 1.55 -23.43
CA ILE A 4 -3.67 1.14 -22.15
C ILE A 4 -4.18 -0.27 -21.86
N LYS A 5 -3.25 -1.21 -21.69
CA LYS A 5 -3.52 -2.57 -21.24
C LYS A 5 -3.28 -2.65 -19.75
N THR A 6 -4.15 -3.36 -19.03
CA THR A 6 -3.98 -3.66 -17.61
C THR A 6 -3.48 -5.09 -17.43
N VAL A 7 -2.52 -5.29 -16.54
CA VAL A 7 -1.93 -6.60 -16.23
C VAL A 7 -1.74 -6.70 -14.72
N ASP A 8 -2.16 -7.81 -14.13
CA ASP A 8 -1.97 -8.07 -12.71
C ASP A 8 -0.56 -8.61 -12.45
N ILE A 9 0.09 -8.05 -11.42
CA ILE A 9 1.40 -8.44 -10.92
C ILE A 9 1.21 -8.86 -9.47
N HIS A 10 1.59 -10.09 -9.16
CA HIS A 10 1.51 -10.62 -7.81
C HIS A 10 2.86 -10.52 -7.12
N ASP A 11 2.92 -9.81 -5.98
CA ASP A 11 4.08 -9.84 -5.11
C ASP A 11 3.98 -11.05 -4.17
N LYS A 12 4.98 -11.93 -4.20
CA LYS A 12 4.97 -13.19 -3.44
C LYS A 12 5.35 -13.04 -1.98
N VAL A 13 5.96 -11.93 -1.60
CA VAL A 13 6.43 -11.69 -0.23
C VAL A 13 5.32 -11.02 0.57
N PHE A 14 4.67 -10.03 -0.02
CA PHE A 14 3.52 -9.34 0.57
C PHE A 14 2.19 -10.04 0.28
N GLU A 15 2.18 -11.09 -0.55
CA GLU A 15 1.01 -11.88 -0.95
C GLU A 15 -0.13 -11.06 -1.58
N GLU A 16 0.20 -9.88 -2.10
CA GLU A 16 -0.75 -8.93 -2.68
C GLU A 16 -0.71 -8.92 -4.21
N THR A 17 -1.80 -8.49 -4.84
CA THR A 17 -1.90 -8.35 -6.30
C THR A 17 -2.11 -6.90 -6.66
N TYR A 18 -1.30 -6.41 -7.61
CA TYR A 18 -1.29 -5.03 -8.06
C TYR A 18 -1.61 -4.95 -9.55
N THR A 19 -2.42 -3.98 -9.94
CA THR A 19 -2.75 -3.77 -11.35
C THR A 19 -1.76 -2.80 -11.99
N ALA A 20 -0.95 -3.30 -12.92
CA ALA A 20 -0.07 -2.48 -13.75
C ALA A 20 -0.80 -1.98 -15.01
N HIS A 21 -0.61 -0.70 -15.33
CA HIS A 21 -1.02 -0.09 -16.59
C HIS A 21 0.19 -0.06 -17.53
N ILE A 22 0.09 -0.75 -18.66
CA ILE A 22 1.14 -0.80 -19.68
C ILE A 22 0.62 -0.26 -21.02
N GLN A 23 1.51 0.42 -21.74
CA GLN A 23 1.21 0.92 -23.08
C GLN A 23 2.48 0.92 -23.92
N ARG A 24 2.31 0.93 -25.24
CA ARG A 24 3.43 1.13 -26.15
C ARG A 24 3.91 2.58 -26.02
N ASN A 25 5.21 2.81 -26.21
CA ASN A 25 5.83 4.12 -26.24
C ASN A 25 6.90 4.11 -27.34
N GLY A 26 6.44 4.28 -28.59
CA GLY A 26 7.29 4.14 -29.78
C GLY A 26 7.82 2.71 -29.95
N ALA A 27 9.15 2.56 -29.91
CA ALA A 27 9.81 1.24 -30.00
C ALA A 27 9.79 0.48 -28.66
N ASN A 28 9.53 1.16 -27.54
CA ASN A 28 9.53 0.60 -26.20
C ASN A 28 8.11 0.38 -25.68
N TRP A 29 8.04 -0.23 -24.50
CA TRP A 29 6.86 -0.32 -23.66
C TRP A 29 7.07 0.52 -22.41
N LEU A 30 6.04 1.23 -21.98
CA LEU A 30 5.98 1.94 -20.72
C LEU A 30 5.02 1.21 -19.77
N GLY A 31 5.42 1.06 -18.51
CA GLY A 31 4.60 0.49 -17.46
C GLY A 31 4.60 1.34 -16.20
N GLN A 32 3.47 1.36 -15.52
CA GLN A 32 3.27 2.03 -14.23
C GLN A 32 2.28 1.25 -13.37
N ILE A 33 2.41 1.33 -12.04
CA ILE A 33 1.44 0.79 -11.09
C ILE A 33 0.80 1.97 -10.37
N PRO A 34 -0.48 2.30 -10.61
CA PRO A 34 -1.13 3.47 -10.01
C PRO A 34 -1.13 3.47 -8.48
N ASP A 35 -1.27 2.30 -7.88
CA ASP A 35 -1.28 2.14 -6.41
C ASP A 35 0.10 2.36 -5.80
N VAL A 36 1.16 2.18 -6.59
CA VAL A 36 2.55 2.43 -6.20
C VAL A 36 3.21 3.38 -7.22
N PRO A 37 2.89 4.69 -7.22
CA PRO A 37 3.30 5.64 -8.28
C PRO A 37 4.82 5.75 -8.49
N LYS A 38 5.61 5.35 -7.50
CA LYS A 38 7.09 5.28 -7.57
C LYS A 38 7.57 4.21 -8.56
N VAL A 39 6.74 3.21 -8.86
CA VAL A 39 7.05 2.09 -9.74
C VAL A 39 6.61 2.44 -11.16
N LYS A 40 7.55 3.03 -11.90
CA LYS A 40 7.42 3.33 -13.33
C LYS A 40 8.70 2.94 -14.06
N CYS A 41 8.56 2.28 -15.21
CA CYS A 41 9.72 1.91 -16.04
C CYS A 41 9.35 1.77 -17.51
N GLU A 42 10.38 1.82 -18.35
CA GLU A 42 10.29 1.51 -19.77
C GLU A 42 11.19 0.33 -20.10
N ALA A 43 10.77 -0.51 -21.04
CA ALA A 43 11.57 -1.61 -21.54
C ALA A 43 11.30 -1.90 -23.03
N PRO A 44 12.24 -2.51 -23.77
CA PRO A 44 12.07 -2.77 -25.20
C PRO A 44 10.96 -3.77 -25.53
N THR A 45 10.66 -4.70 -24.62
CA THR A 45 9.63 -5.74 -24.81
C THR A 45 8.72 -5.82 -23.61
N GLU A 46 7.46 -6.24 -23.83
CA GLU A 46 6.48 -6.46 -22.77
C GLU A 46 7.00 -7.43 -21.68
N ALA A 47 7.64 -8.53 -22.08
CA ALA A 47 8.17 -9.51 -21.14
C ALA A 47 9.28 -8.95 -20.24
N ILE A 48 10.17 -8.10 -20.78
CA ILE A 48 11.20 -7.43 -19.98
C ILE A 48 10.55 -6.38 -19.08
N LEU A 49 9.55 -5.65 -19.58
CA LEU A 49 8.80 -4.66 -18.81
C LEU A 49 8.17 -5.32 -17.56
N LEU A 50 7.40 -6.39 -17.74
CA LEU A 50 6.68 -7.05 -16.65
C LEU A 50 7.62 -7.57 -15.56
N LYS A 51 8.72 -8.24 -15.95
CA LYS A 51 9.76 -8.66 -14.99
C LYS A 51 10.40 -7.48 -14.25
N THR A 52 10.62 -6.38 -14.95
CA THR A 52 11.19 -5.17 -14.36
C THR A 52 10.21 -4.49 -13.40
N LEU A 53 8.92 -4.47 -13.75
CA LEU A 53 7.86 -3.95 -12.89
C LEU A 53 7.71 -4.80 -11.63
N GLU A 54 7.66 -6.12 -11.75
CA GLU A 54 7.59 -7.05 -10.60
C GLU A 54 8.76 -6.81 -9.65
N LYS A 55 9.99 -6.75 -10.16
CA LYS A 55 11.16 -6.48 -9.33
C LYS A 55 11.09 -5.10 -8.64
N LYS A 56 10.77 -4.04 -9.39
CA LYS A 56 10.71 -2.68 -8.84
C LYS A 56 9.56 -2.50 -7.85
N LEU A 57 8.43 -3.16 -8.08
CA LEU A 57 7.31 -3.21 -7.14
C LEU A 57 7.79 -3.79 -5.82
N HIS A 58 8.40 -4.97 -5.86
CA HIS A 58 8.92 -5.63 -4.67
C HIS A 58 9.92 -4.73 -3.91
N GLU A 59 10.89 -4.15 -4.61
CA GLU A 59 11.86 -3.21 -4.01
C GLU A 59 11.19 -1.98 -3.38
N ALA A 60 10.14 -1.45 -4.00
CA ALA A 60 9.40 -0.30 -3.48
C ALA A 60 8.59 -0.66 -2.23
N LEU A 61 7.97 -1.83 -2.18
CA LEU A 61 7.21 -2.32 -1.04
C LEU A 61 8.13 -2.57 0.17
N VAL A 62 9.27 -3.23 -0.04
CA VAL A 62 10.28 -3.45 1.02
C VAL A 62 10.78 -2.11 1.58
N ALA A 63 11.09 -1.14 0.72
CA ALA A 63 11.56 0.17 1.18
C ALA A 63 10.47 0.96 1.95
N GLU A 64 9.20 0.74 1.63
CA GLU A 64 8.08 1.34 2.36
C GLU A 64 7.88 0.68 3.72
N GLU A 65 7.97 -0.65 3.80
CA GLU A 65 7.92 -1.41 5.04
C GLU A 65 9.05 -1.00 5.99
N GLU A 66 10.30 -0.95 5.51
CA GLU A 66 11.46 -0.53 6.31
C GLU A 66 11.31 0.92 6.82
N ALA A 67 10.78 1.82 5.98
CA ALA A 67 10.52 3.20 6.38
C ALA A 67 9.41 3.28 7.45
N TRP A 68 8.39 2.44 7.34
CA TRP A 68 7.31 2.35 8.30
C TRP A 68 7.80 1.79 9.64
N GLU A 69 8.58 0.70 9.62
CA GLU A 69 9.18 0.08 10.81
C GLU A 69 10.06 1.07 11.57
N LYS A 70 10.96 1.76 10.87
CA LYS A 70 11.82 2.77 11.48
C LYS A 70 11.02 3.89 12.16
N LYS A 71 9.99 4.40 11.47
CA LYS A 71 9.14 5.46 12.02
C LYS A 71 8.34 4.95 13.22
N PHE A 72 7.84 3.72 13.16
CA PHE A 72 7.13 3.08 14.25
C PHE A 72 8.02 2.96 15.48
N GLU A 73 9.26 2.50 15.33
CA GLU A 73 10.24 2.47 16.44
C GLU A 73 10.51 3.85 17.04
N GLU A 74 10.65 4.88 16.21
CA GLU A 74 10.85 6.27 16.66
C GLU A 74 9.63 6.76 17.47
N ASP A 75 8.41 6.45 17.02
CA ASP A 75 7.17 6.80 17.72
C ASP A 75 7.02 6.04 19.05
N VAL A 76 7.45 4.77 19.11
CA VAL A 76 7.55 3.98 20.36
C VAL A 76 8.56 4.62 21.32
N LYS A 77 9.78 4.91 20.86
CA LYS A 77 10.84 5.52 21.68
C LYS A 77 10.45 6.91 22.18
N ALA A 78 9.67 7.65 21.40
CA ALA A 78 9.13 8.96 21.76
C ALA A 78 7.91 8.89 22.69
N GLY A 79 7.44 7.69 23.08
CA GLY A 79 6.27 7.50 23.96
C GLY A 79 4.96 7.95 23.32
N ARG A 80 4.89 8.08 21.99
CA ARG A 80 3.67 8.53 21.30
C ARG A 80 2.55 7.51 21.44
N LEU A 81 2.88 6.23 21.42
CA LEU A 81 1.89 5.16 21.63
C LEU A 81 1.35 5.17 23.07
N ASP A 82 2.21 5.41 24.07
CA ASP A 82 1.78 5.56 25.46
C ASP A 82 0.82 6.75 25.61
N HIS A 83 1.19 7.89 25.00
CA HIS A 83 0.34 9.08 25.01
C HIS A 83 -1.01 8.83 24.30
N LEU A 84 -1.01 8.11 23.18
CA LEU A 84 -2.23 7.71 22.49
C LEU A 84 -3.10 6.80 23.37
N ALA A 85 -2.51 5.85 24.07
CA ALA A 85 -3.21 4.96 25.00
C ALA A 85 -3.83 5.74 26.17
N GLU A 86 -3.07 6.63 26.82
CA GLU A 86 -3.57 7.49 27.89
C GLU A 86 -4.74 8.37 27.42
N LYS A 87 -4.62 8.97 26.23
CA LYS A 87 -5.67 9.79 25.63
C LYS A 87 -6.92 8.96 25.31
N ALA A 88 -6.75 7.73 24.79
CA ALA A 88 -7.86 6.82 24.53
C ALA A 88 -8.60 6.46 25.83
N ILE A 89 -7.86 6.13 26.90
CA ILE A 89 -8.43 5.84 28.22
C ILE A 89 -9.19 7.05 28.77
N LYS A 90 -8.60 8.25 28.66
CA LYS A 90 -9.26 9.49 29.09
C LYS A 90 -10.56 9.74 28.31
N ASN A 91 -10.52 9.63 26.98
CA ASN A 91 -11.70 9.80 26.14
C ASN A 91 -12.79 8.80 26.51
N TYR A 92 -12.44 7.54 26.75
CA TYR A 92 -13.39 6.53 27.19
C TYR A 92 -14.06 6.91 28.52
N ARG A 93 -13.27 7.31 29.52
CA ARG A 93 -13.77 7.76 30.83
C ARG A 93 -14.66 8.99 30.74
N GLU A 94 -14.38 9.88 29.79
CA GLU A 94 -15.16 11.10 29.54
C GLU A 94 -16.36 10.86 28.60
N GLY A 95 -16.62 9.61 28.18
CA GLY A 95 -17.70 9.28 27.25
C GLY A 95 -17.47 9.76 25.81
N LYS A 96 -16.25 10.21 25.47
CA LYS A 96 -15.85 10.70 24.15
C LYS A 96 -15.44 9.55 23.22
N TYR A 97 -16.33 8.56 23.05
CA TYR A 97 -16.15 7.45 22.13
C TYR A 97 -17.39 7.27 21.26
N ARG A 98 -17.21 6.73 20.06
CA ARG A 98 -18.33 6.34 19.19
C ARG A 98 -18.60 4.87 19.37
N SER A 99 -19.87 4.49 19.48
CA SER A 99 -20.26 3.08 19.36
C SER A 99 -19.90 2.59 17.96
N ILE A 100 -19.47 1.33 17.87
CA ILE A 100 -19.20 0.65 16.60
C ILE A 100 -20.43 0.67 15.68
N SER A 101 -21.64 0.69 16.26
CA SER A 101 -22.92 0.85 15.53
C SER A 101 -23.09 2.20 14.81
N HIS A 102 -22.25 3.19 15.10
CA HIS A 102 -22.23 4.50 14.44
C HIS A 102 -21.06 4.66 13.46
N LEU A 103 -20.27 3.60 13.23
CA LEU A 103 -19.28 3.61 12.16
C LEU A 103 -19.98 3.38 10.82
N PRO A 104 -19.60 4.10 9.75
CA PRO A 104 -20.11 3.81 8.41
C PRO A 104 -19.82 2.35 8.04
N THR A 105 -20.75 1.72 7.30
CA THR A 105 -20.69 0.30 6.92
C THR A 105 -19.37 -0.11 6.27
N THR A 106 -18.68 0.82 5.62
CA THR A 106 -17.35 0.63 5.00
C THR A 106 -16.26 0.28 6.01
N LEU A 107 -16.35 0.71 7.27
CA LEU A 107 -15.39 0.37 8.33
C LEU A 107 -15.76 -0.91 9.08
N LEU A 108 -16.99 -1.43 8.91
CA LEU A 108 -17.43 -2.66 9.55
C LEU A 108 -16.94 -3.92 8.82
N SER A 109 -16.70 -3.83 7.50
CA SER A 109 -16.17 -4.95 6.71
C SER A 109 -14.71 -5.27 6.99
N GLU A 110 -13.89 -4.29 7.37
CA GLU A 110 -12.45 -4.47 7.65
C GLU A 110 -12.19 -5.12 9.02
N VAL A 111 -13.09 -4.90 10.00
CA VAL A 111 -12.96 -5.46 11.35
C VAL A 111 -13.38 -6.93 11.41
N SER A 112 -14.20 -7.41 10.47
CA SER A 112 -14.76 -8.77 10.50
C SER A 112 -13.83 -9.86 9.94
N THR A 113 -12.72 -9.51 9.28
CA THR A 113 -11.82 -10.49 8.64
C THR A 113 -10.59 -10.83 9.51
N GLY A 114 -10.41 -10.18 10.65
CA GLY A 114 -9.34 -10.46 11.61
C GLY A 114 -9.81 -11.29 12.81
N ALA A 115 -10.41 -12.46 12.57
CA ALA A 115 -10.78 -13.43 13.60
C ALA A 115 -10.26 -14.84 13.24
#